data_AF-A0A150HZV9-F1
#
_entry.id   AF-A0A150HZV9-F1
#
_cell.length_a   1.000
_cell.length_b   1.000
_cell.length_c   1.000
_cell.angle_alpha   90.00
_cell.angle_beta   90.00
_cell.angle_gamma   90.00
#
_symmetry.space_group_name_H-M   'P 1'
#
loop_
_entity.id
_entity.type
_entity.pdbx_description
1 polymer ?
#
loop_
_entity_poly.entity_id
_entity_poly.type
_entity_poly.pdbx_seq_one_letter_code
_entity_poly.pdbx_strand_id
1 'polypeptide(L)'
;MQNNKFPRNLIEEMFNSNVTFENILHVPSLTASDSHNVSDQFADFLDDAYEDWTSRSLLKQCPALESTLIQIRDNDEIKHYASEIIQDFYRACDDLEFLILISIRIPYNFKFNEEGKYRSNSLGGAFRQQWILAKNMIDAAEIAVKRAEDLHQEEELKARKEQGLEG
;
A
#
# COMPACT_ATOMS: atom_id res chain seq x y z
N MET A 1 -32.72 -4.39 -4.12
CA MET A 1 -31.54 -4.79 -3.33
C MET A 1 -30.41 -5.03 -4.32
N GLN A 2 -29.55 -4.04 -4.55
CA GLN A 2 -28.36 -4.27 -5.35
C GLN A 2 -27.44 -5.20 -4.56
N ASN A 3 -26.86 -6.17 -5.26
CA ASN A 3 -26.01 -7.19 -4.69
C ASN A 3 -24.67 -6.50 -4.33
N ASN A 4 -24.59 -5.89 -3.13
CA ASN A 4 -23.39 -5.21 -2.58
C ASN A 4 -22.24 -6.19 -2.28
N LYS A 5 -22.12 -7.28 -3.04
CA LYS A 5 -21.01 -8.22 -2.91
C LYS A 5 -19.81 -7.63 -3.63
N PHE A 6 -18.67 -7.68 -2.95
CA PHE A 6 -17.40 -7.30 -3.52
C PHE A 6 -17.17 -8.04 -4.87
N PRO A 7 -16.67 -7.35 -5.92
CA PRO A 7 -16.56 -7.95 -7.25
C PRO A 7 -15.70 -9.21 -7.24
N ARG A 8 -16.25 -10.33 -7.74
CA ARG A 8 -15.58 -11.63 -7.70
C ARG A 8 -14.26 -11.64 -8.49
N ASN A 9 -14.22 -10.92 -9.61
CA ASN A 9 -13.00 -10.75 -10.41
C ASN A 9 -11.89 -10.11 -9.58
N LEU A 10 -12.19 -9.09 -8.77
CA LEU A 10 -11.19 -8.46 -7.90
C LEU A 10 -10.70 -9.41 -6.80
N ILE A 11 -11.57 -10.27 -6.24
CA ILE A 11 -11.13 -11.30 -5.29
C ILE A 11 -10.15 -12.26 -5.95
N GLU A 12 -10.49 -12.74 -7.14
CA GLU A 12 -9.65 -13.65 -7.92
C GLU A 12 -8.33 -12.99 -8.30
N GLU A 13 -8.34 -11.73 -8.71
CA GLU A 13 -7.14 -10.94 -9.03
C GLU A 13 -6.25 -10.72 -7.80
N MET A 14 -6.81 -10.32 -6.65
CA MET A 14 -6.04 -10.17 -5.41
C MET A 14 -5.37 -11.49 -4.99
N PHE A 15 -6.08 -12.61 -5.14
CA PHE A 15 -5.53 -13.94 -4.88
C PHE A 15 -4.40 -14.28 -5.86
N ASN A 16 -4.62 -14.07 -7.16
CA ASN A 16 -3.62 -14.33 -8.20
C ASN A 16 -2.38 -13.45 -8.05
N SER A 17 -2.56 -12.20 -7.63
CA SER A 17 -1.51 -11.23 -7.35
C SER A 17 -0.92 -11.36 -5.95
N ASN A 18 -1.43 -12.28 -5.12
CA ASN A 18 -0.92 -12.62 -3.80
C ASN A 18 -0.83 -11.44 -2.84
N VAL A 19 -1.93 -10.70 -2.77
CA VAL A 19 -2.11 -9.51 -1.94
C VAL A 19 -2.99 -9.83 -0.74
N THR A 20 -2.58 -9.34 0.43
CA THR A 20 -3.36 -9.37 1.67
C THR A 20 -3.50 -7.97 2.24
N PHE A 21 -4.64 -7.67 2.87
CA PHE A 21 -4.83 -6.45 3.66
C PHE A 21 -4.57 -6.77 5.13
N GLU A 22 -3.59 -6.12 5.73
CA GLU A 22 -3.14 -6.37 7.10
C GLU A 22 -3.85 -5.45 8.09
N ASN A 23 -3.83 -4.13 7.82
CA ASN A 23 -4.50 -3.11 8.63
C ASN A 23 -5.42 -2.27 7.74
N ILE A 24 -6.66 -2.04 8.18
CA ILE A 24 -7.63 -1.18 7.49
C ILE A 24 -8.08 -0.11 8.48
N LEU A 25 -7.64 1.12 8.26
CA LEU A 25 -7.98 2.26 9.09
C LEU A 25 -9.02 3.11 8.38
N HIS A 26 -10.22 3.22 8.97
CA HIS A 26 -11.26 4.11 8.48
C HIS A 26 -11.02 5.53 9.01
N VAL A 27 -10.46 6.39 8.15
CA VAL A 27 -9.98 7.74 8.50
C VAL A 27 -11.08 8.61 9.13
N PRO A 28 -12.33 8.66 8.60
CA PRO A 28 -13.40 9.43 9.23
C PRO A 28 -13.81 8.92 10.62
N SER A 29 -13.63 7.62 10.93
CA SER A 29 -13.90 7.13 12.28
C SER A 29 -12.78 7.49 13.25
N LEU A 30 -11.54 7.55 12.77
CA LEU A 30 -10.39 7.97 13.58
C LEU A 30 -10.48 9.45 13.98
N THR A 31 -11.10 10.32 13.16
CA THR A 31 -11.34 11.73 13.53
C THR A 31 -12.40 11.89 14.62
N ALA A 32 -13.32 10.92 14.76
CA ALA A 32 -14.45 10.98 15.69
C ALA A 32 -14.15 10.33 17.05
N SER A 33 -13.04 9.61 17.21
CA SER A 33 -12.64 9.04 18.50
C SER A 33 -12.06 10.12 19.42
N ASP A 34 -12.65 10.31 20.60
CA ASP A 34 -12.17 11.23 21.63
C ASP A 34 -10.74 10.85 22.07
N SER A 35 -9.82 11.73 21.73
CA SER A 35 -8.37 11.63 21.80
C SER A 35 -7.83 11.58 23.23
N HIS A 36 -6.98 10.59 23.52
CA HIS A 36 -5.75 10.69 24.33
C HIS A 36 -4.75 9.60 23.91
N ASN A 37 -5.23 8.48 23.36
CA ASN A 37 -4.40 7.40 22.82
C ASN A 37 -4.66 7.23 21.33
N VAL A 38 -3.60 7.34 20.55
CA VAL A 38 -3.55 6.90 19.16
C VAL A 38 -3.79 5.39 19.15
N SER A 39 -4.63 4.87 18.24
CA SER A 39 -4.72 3.41 18.07
C SER A 39 -3.34 2.88 17.68
N ASP A 40 -2.91 1.76 18.26
CA ASP A 40 -1.59 1.16 17.98
C ASP A 40 -1.31 1.06 16.46
N GLN A 41 -2.33 0.69 15.67
CA GLN A 41 -2.23 0.60 14.21
C GLN A 41 -1.95 1.93 13.49
N PHE A 42 -2.42 3.06 14.02
CA PHE A 42 -2.08 4.38 13.47
C PHE A 42 -0.71 4.85 13.96
N ALA A 43 -0.29 4.44 15.16
CA ALA A 43 1.08 4.68 15.61
C ALA A 43 2.09 3.91 14.76
N ASP A 44 1.78 2.66 14.38
CA ASP A 44 2.57 1.87 13.43
C ASP A 44 2.66 2.57 12.07
N PHE A 45 1.56 3.12 11.58
CA PHE A 45 1.56 3.94 10.37
C PHE A 45 2.51 5.15 10.48
N LEU A 46 2.49 5.88 11.60
CA LEU A 46 3.37 7.03 11.78
C LEU A 46 4.85 6.62 11.77
N ASP A 47 5.19 5.48 12.39
CA ASP A 47 6.54 4.92 12.36
C ASP A 47 6.96 4.53 10.93
N ASP A 48 6.06 3.91 10.16
CA ASP A 48 6.33 3.54 8.76
C ASP A 48 6.38 4.74 7.81
N ALA A 49 5.56 5.76 8.05
CA ALA A 49 5.47 6.97 7.23
C ALA A 49 6.70 7.87 7.38
N TYR A 50 7.43 7.74 8.49
CA TYR A 50 8.75 8.35 8.68
C TYR A 50 9.74 7.92 7.58
N GLU A 51 9.60 6.70 7.04
CA GLU A 51 10.43 6.20 5.95
C GLU A 51 10.14 6.94 4.62
N ASP A 52 11.20 7.44 3.97
CA ASP A 52 11.12 8.26 2.74
C ASP A 52 10.36 7.55 1.60
N TRP A 53 10.50 6.23 1.48
CA TRP A 53 9.81 5.48 0.42
C TRP A 53 8.30 5.39 0.65
N THR A 54 7.85 5.22 1.89
CA THR A 54 6.42 5.19 2.27
C THR A 54 5.79 6.54 1.98
N SER A 55 6.43 7.61 2.49
CA SER A 55 6.02 8.99 2.27
C SER A 55 5.91 9.32 0.78
N ARG A 56 6.92 8.97 -0.04
CA ARG A 56 6.86 9.19 -1.51
C ARG A 56 5.74 8.42 -2.19
N SER A 57 5.45 7.21 -1.74
CA SER A 57 4.36 6.38 -2.31
C SER A 57 2.98 6.99 -2.03
N LEU A 58 2.77 7.50 -0.82
CA LEU A 58 1.54 8.18 -0.41
C LEU A 58 1.39 9.53 -1.11
N LEU A 59 2.47 10.30 -1.22
CA LEU A 59 2.47 11.58 -1.91
C LEU A 59 2.08 11.46 -3.40
N LYS A 60 2.48 10.38 -4.06
CA LYS A 60 2.05 10.08 -5.44
C LYS A 60 0.54 9.84 -5.56
N GLN A 61 -0.10 9.29 -4.51
CA GLN A 61 -1.54 9.06 -4.47
C GLN A 61 -2.31 10.35 -4.11
N CYS A 62 -1.79 11.10 -3.14
CA CYS A 62 -2.41 12.33 -2.66
C CYS A 62 -1.34 13.44 -2.48
N PRO A 63 -1.07 14.26 -3.52
CA PRO A 63 -0.08 15.33 -3.46
C PRO A 63 -0.35 16.38 -2.36
N ALA A 64 -1.61 16.57 -1.98
CA ALA A 64 -2.01 17.50 -0.93
C ALA A 64 -1.48 17.14 0.47
N LEU A 65 -1.01 15.90 0.67
CA LEU A 65 -0.40 15.45 1.93
C LEU A 65 1.07 15.86 2.08
N GLU A 66 1.67 16.58 1.13
CA GLU A 66 3.10 16.92 1.16
C GLU A 66 3.56 17.52 2.48
N SER A 67 2.86 18.56 2.95
CA SER A 67 3.19 19.24 4.21
C SER A 67 3.09 18.29 5.40
N THR A 68 2.02 17.48 5.45
CA THR A 68 1.76 16.54 6.54
C THR A 68 2.80 15.42 6.58
N LEU A 69 3.18 14.87 5.42
CA LEU A 69 4.21 13.82 5.32
C LEU A 69 5.60 14.37 5.69
N ILE A 70 5.92 15.61 5.31
CA ILE A 70 7.14 16.29 5.76
C ILE A 70 7.13 16.44 7.28
N GLN A 71 6.00 16.86 7.87
CA GLN A 71 5.87 16.99 9.32
C GLN A 71 6.05 15.65 10.04
N ILE A 72 5.50 14.55 9.49
CA ILE A 72 5.69 13.21 10.08
C ILE A 72 7.17 12.83 10.09
N ARG A 73 7.89 13.09 9.00
CA ARG A 73 9.31 12.75 8.88
C ARG A 73 10.21 13.63 9.75
N ASP A 74 9.90 14.90 9.88
CA ASP A 74 10.81 15.87 10.50
C ASP A 74 10.52 16.11 12.00
N ASN A 75 9.54 15.40 12.58
CA ASN A 75 9.11 15.55 13.98
C ASN A 75 9.19 14.23 14.77
N ASP A 76 10.22 14.10 15.61
CA ASP A 76 10.42 12.92 16.47
C ASP A 76 9.28 12.70 17.50
N GLU A 77 8.47 13.72 17.76
CA GLU A 77 7.32 13.68 18.67
C GLU A 77 5.98 13.57 17.92
N ILE A 78 5.99 13.19 16.63
CA ILE A 78 4.78 13.19 15.77
C ILE A 78 3.59 12.43 16.37
N LYS A 79 3.84 11.38 17.16
CA LYS A 79 2.79 10.60 17.85
C LYS A 79 1.94 11.45 18.79
N HIS A 80 2.48 12.52 19.37
CA HIS A 80 1.72 13.47 20.19
C HIS A 80 0.77 14.36 19.37
N TYR A 81 1.04 14.51 18.07
CA TYR A 81 0.25 15.31 17.12
C TYR A 81 -0.64 14.43 16.22
N ALA A 82 -0.76 13.13 16.52
CA ALA A 82 -1.49 12.18 15.68
C ALA A 82 -2.93 12.61 15.36
N SER A 83 -3.64 13.24 16.30
CA SER A 83 -4.99 13.78 16.05
C SER A 83 -5.01 14.83 14.94
N GLU A 84 -3.98 15.69 14.88
CA GLU A 84 -3.84 16.72 13.85
C GLU A 84 -3.50 16.07 12.50
N ILE A 85 -2.61 15.07 12.52
CA ILE A 85 -2.26 14.30 11.32
C ILE A 85 -3.49 13.56 10.76
N ILE A 86 -4.32 12.93 11.60
CA ILE A 86 -5.56 12.28 11.14
C ILE A 86 -6.50 13.30 10.50
N GLN A 87 -6.61 14.51 11.07
CA GLN A 87 -7.42 15.59 10.50
C GLN A 87 -6.89 16.06 9.14
N ASP A 88 -5.58 16.15 8.99
CA ASP A 88 -4.96 16.47 7.71
C ASP A 88 -5.26 15.39 6.66
N PHE A 89 -5.12 14.11 7.01
CA PHE A 89 -5.47 13.00 6.12
C PHE A 89 -6.94 13.05 5.71
N TYR A 90 -7.84 13.31 6.65
CA TYR A 90 -9.27 13.47 6.38
C TYR A 90 -9.58 14.63 5.42
N ARG A 91 -8.75 15.68 5.40
CA ARG A 91 -8.98 16.90 4.60
C ARG A 91 -8.21 16.94 3.28
N ALA A 92 -7.09 16.23 3.18
CA ALA A 92 -6.13 16.41 2.09
C ALA A 92 -6.64 15.89 0.74
N CYS A 93 -7.45 14.83 0.73
CA CYS A 93 -7.99 14.28 -0.50
C CYS A 93 -9.50 14.11 -0.39
N ASP A 94 -10.24 14.82 -1.25
CA ASP A 94 -11.69 14.64 -1.41
C ASP A 94 -11.98 13.15 -1.67
N ASP A 95 -12.86 12.58 -0.84
CA ASP A 95 -13.30 11.18 -0.82
C ASP A 95 -12.33 10.14 -0.22
N LEU A 96 -11.26 10.52 0.50
CA LEU A 96 -10.44 9.53 1.20
C LEU A 96 -11.21 8.88 2.37
N GLU A 97 -11.42 7.57 2.34
CA GLU A 97 -12.08 6.84 3.42
C GLU A 97 -11.11 5.96 4.23
N PHE A 98 -10.10 5.39 3.55
CA PHE A 98 -9.26 4.36 4.13
C PHE A 98 -7.76 4.63 3.97
N LEU A 99 -7.02 4.32 5.05
CA LEU A 99 -5.58 4.15 5.06
C LEU A 99 -5.31 2.66 5.36
N ILE A 100 -4.66 1.96 4.42
CA ILE A 100 -4.59 0.49 4.46
C ILE A 100 -3.14 0.04 4.33
N LEU A 101 -2.70 -0.84 5.23
CA LEU A 101 -1.46 -1.58 5.08
C LEU A 101 -1.73 -2.83 4.26
N ILE A 102 -1.12 -2.91 3.07
CA ILE A 102 -1.15 -4.09 2.23
C ILE A 102 0.16 -4.86 2.35
N SER A 103 0.07 -6.18 2.22
CA SER A 103 1.20 -7.09 2.17
C SER A 103 1.18 -7.84 0.85
N ILE A 104 2.24 -7.70 0.06
CA ILE A 104 2.36 -8.30 -1.27
C ILE A 104 3.47 -9.33 -1.23
N ARG A 105 3.21 -10.57 -1.64
CA ARG A 105 4.29 -11.58 -1.76
C ARG A 105 5.29 -11.16 -2.81
N ILE A 106 6.57 -11.21 -2.47
CA ILE A 106 7.64 -10.93 -3.43
C ILE A 106 7.86 -12.16 -4.31
N PRO A 107 7.64 -12.04 -5.64
CA PRO A 107 7.91 -13.14 -6.56
C PRO A 107 9.43 -13.34 -6.74
N TYR A 108 9.84 -14.59 -6.92
CA TYR A 108 11.25 -14.96 -7.06
C TYR A 108 11.39 -16.24 -7.92
N ASN A 109 12.62 -16.68 -8.20
CA ASN A 109 12.89 -17.86 -9.03
C ASN A 109 12.17 -17.80 -10.40
N PHE A 110 12.29 -16.65 -11.06
CA PHE A 110 11.74 -16.46 -12.39
C PHE A 110 12.39 -17.40 -13.41
N LYS A 111 11.54 -18.08 -14.19
CA LYS A 111 11.94 -18.94 -15.30
C LYS A 111 11.47 -18.31 -16.60
N PHE A 112 12.36 -18.29 -17.57
CA PHE A 112 12.11 -17.82 -18.91
C PHE A 112 12.22 -18.99 -19.90
N ASN A 113 11.55 -18.88 -21.04
CA ASN A 113 11.76 -19.82 -22.15
C ASN A 113 13.04 -19.46 -22.94
N GLU A 114 13.34 -20.26 -23.97
CA GLU A 114 14.51 -20.03 -24.85
C GLU A 114 14.45 -18.70 -25.62
N GLU A 115 13.27 -18.12 -25.81
CA GLU A 115 13.06 -16.79 -26.40
C GLU A 115 13.16 -15.65 -25.38
N GLY A 116 13.48 -15.96 -24.12
CA GLY A 116 13.53 -14.98 -23.03
C GLY A 116 12.15 -14.50 -22.54
N LYS A 117 11.05 -15.14 -22.93
CA LYS A 117 9.70 -14.82 -22.42
C LYS A 117 9.46 -15.45 -21.06
N TYR A 118 8.77 -14.72 -20.18
CA TYR A 118 8.36 -15.21 -18.87
C TYR A 118 7.55 -16.51 -19.00
N ARG A 119 7.84 -17.49 -18.14
CA ARG A 119 7.07 -18.72 -18.01
C ARG A 119 6.41 -18.88 -16.64
N SER A 120 7.16 -18.62 -15.59
CA SER A 120 6.71 -18.86 -14.22
C SER A 120 7.65 -18.20 -13.23
N ASN A 121 7.14 -17.88 -12.05
CA ASN A 121 7.92 -17.60 -10.85
C ASN A 121 7.41 -18.47 -9.69
N SER A 122 8.16 -18.44 -8.59
CA SER A 122 7.71 -18.92 -7.28
C SER A 122 7.30 -17.73 -6.41
N LEU A 123 6.54 -18.00 -5.35
CA LEU A 123 6.13 -17.01 -4.36
C LEU A 123 6.58 -17.47 -2.98
N GLY A 124 7.41 -16.64 -2.34
CA GLY A 124 8.15 -17.02 -1.15
C GLY A 124 7.39 -16.68 0.14
N GLY A 125 8.13 -16.70 1.24
CA GLY A 125 7.71 -16.14 2.53
C GLY A 125 8.12 -14.68 2.74
N ALA A 126 8.74 -14.04 1.74
CA ALA A 126 9.09 -12.62 1.80
C ALA A 126 7.93 -11.78 1.27
N PHE A 127 7.67 -10.67 1.94
CA PHE A 127 6.57 -9.76 1.63
C PHE A 127 7.10 -8.33 1.52
N ARG A 128 6.48 -7.54 0.64
CA ARG A 128 6.61 -6.09 0.61
C ARG A 128 5.36 -5.51 1.24
N GLN A 129 5.51 -4.89 2.39
CA GLN A 129 4.44 -4.13 3.05
C GLN A 129 4.42 -2.71 2.50
N GLN A 130 3.23 -2.15 2.27
CA GLN A 130 3.05 -0.78 1.78
C GLN A 130 1.75 -0.18 2.32
N TRP A 131 1.79 1.09 2.70
CA TRP A 131 0.58 1.85 2.99
C TRP A 131 -0.04 2.41 1.70
N ILE A 132 -1.35 2.30 1.57
CA ILE A 132 -2.15 2.86 0.47
C ILE A 132 -3.30 3.71 1.01
N LEU A 133 -3.72 4.65 0.17
CA LEU A 133 -4.87 5.52 0.39
C LEU A 133 -5.99 5.06 -0.55
N ALA A 134 -7.21 4.89 -0.03
CA ALA A 134 -8.32 4.42 -0.84
C ALA A 134 -9.64 5.11 -0.50
N LYS A 135 -10.46 5.33 -1.53
CA LYS A 135 -11.80 5.92 -1.40
C LYS A 135 -12.86 4.95 -0.90
N ASN A 136 -12.64 3.66 -1.14
CA ASN A 136 -13.47 2.55 -0.68
C ASN A 136 -12.69 1.25 -0.86
N MET A 137 -13.28 0.12 -0.44
CA MET A 137 -12.60 -1.18 -0.53
C MET A 137 -12.40 -1.71 -1.96
N ILE A 138 -13.20 -1.27 -2.93
CA ILE A 138 -13.01 -1.65 -4.35
C ILE A 138 -11.76 -0.95 -4.89
N ASP A 139 -11.67 0.36 -4.69
CA ASP A 139 -10.49 1.17 -5.03
C ASP A 139 -9.22 0.64 -4.36
N ALA A 140 -9.30 0.28 -3.07
CA ALA A 140 -8.19 -0.32 -2.34
C ALA A 140 -7.67 -1.61 -3.01
N ALA A 141 -8.56 -2.48 -3.48
CA ALA A 141 -8.18 -3.72 -4.13
C ALA A 141 -7.56 -3.49 -5.50
N GLU A 142 -8.13 -2.58 -6.30
CA GLU A 142 -7.58 -2.19 -7.60
C GLU A 142 -6.16 -1.63 -7.44
N ILE A 143 -5.95 -0.73 -6.49
CA ILE A 143 -4.63 -0.19 -6.16
C ILE A 143 -3.69 -1.32 -5.74
N ALA A 144 -4.11 -2.22 -4.86
CA ALA A 144 -3.24 -3.25 -4.32
C ALA A 144 -2.86 -4.31 -5.37
N VAL A 145 -3.79 -4.71 -6.25
CA VAL A 145 -3.51 -5.54 -7.43
C VAL A 145 -2.48 -4.85 -8.32
N LYS A 146 -2.67 -3.56 -8.61
CA LYS A 146 -1.74 -2.79 -9.44
C LYS A 146 -0.33 -2.75 -8.83
N ARG A 147 -0.21 -2.54 -7.52
CA ARG A 147 1.08 -2.55 -6.81
C ARG A 147 1.77 -3.91 -6.90
N ALA A 148 1.00 -5.00 -6.86
CA ALA A 148 1.55 -6.34 -6.98
C ALA A 148 2.01 -6.67 -8.40
N GLU A 149 1.28 -6.19 -9.42
CA GLU A 149 1.72 -6.28 -10.81
C GLU A 149 3.02 -5.50 -11.05
N ASP A 150 3.11 -4.27 -10.52
CA ASP A 150 4.30 -3.44 -10.64
C ASP A 150 5.50 -4.11 -9.94
N LEU A 151 5.29 -4.67 -8.74
CA LEU A 151 6.31 -5.46 -8.04
C LEU A 151 6.75 -6.68 -8.86
N HIS A 152 5.82 -7.41 -9.45
CA HIS A 152 6.15 -8.55 -10.30
C HIS A 152 7.02 -8.12 -11.49
N GLN A 153 6.66 -7.02 -12.15
CA GLN A 153 7.45 -6.48 -13.26
C GLN A 153 8.86 -6.07 -12.81
N GLU A 154 8.98 -5.37 -11.68
CA GLU A 154 10.27 -4.98 -11.09
C GLU A 154 11.18 -6.19 -10.83
N GLU A 155 10.67 -7.24 -10.18
CA GLU A 155 11.45 -8.43 -9.85
C GLU A 155 11.72 -9.31 -11.09
N GLU A 156 10.80 -9.36 -12.06
CA GLU A 156 11.05 -10.02 -13.33
C GLU A 156 12.19 -9.34 -14.09
N LEU A 157 12.17 -8.00 -14.19
CA LEU A 157 13.24 -7.20 -14.81
C LEU A 157 14.60 -7.43 -14.14
N LYS A 158 14.64 -7.50 -12.80
CA LYS A 158 15.86 -7.87 -12.07
C LYS A 158 16.35 -9.25 -12.46
N ALA A 159 15.46 -10.24 -12.45
CA ALA A 159 15.81 -11.62 -12.81
C ALA A 159 16.27 -11.75 -14.27
N ARG A 160 15.69 -10.98 -15.20
CA ARG A 160 16.13 -10.92 -16.60
C ARG A 160 17.57 -10.43 -16.71
N LYS A 161 17.93 -9.36 -16.01
CA LYS A 161 19.29 -8.82 -15.97
C LYS A 161 20.28 -9.79 -15.35
N GLU A 162 19.91 -10.41 -14.23
CA GLU A 162 20.75 -11.42 -13.56
C GLU A 162 21.00 -12.65 -14.42
N GLN A 163 20.04 -13.06 -15.24
CA GLN A 163 20.15 -14.19 -16.17
C GLN A 163 20.74 -13.82 -17.53
N GLY A 164 21.17 -12.56 -17.74
CA GLY A 164 21.78 -12.10 -18.98
C GLY A 164 20.81 -12.06 -20.18
N LEU A 165 19.50 -11.99 -19.93
CA LEU A 165 18.46 -11.88 -20.95
C LEU A 165 18.21 -10.42 -21.37
N GLU A 166 18.73 -9.46 -20.60
CA GLU A 166 18.74 -8.03 -20.90
C GLU A 166 20.17 -7.49 -20.87
N GLY A 167 20.61 -6.95 -22.02
CA GLY A 167 21.76 -6.08 -22.21
C GLY A 167 21.33 -4.81 -22.90
#